data_AF-A0A653CS14-F1
#
_entry.id   AF-A0A653CS14-F1
#
_cell.length_a   1.000
_cell.length_b   1.000
_cell.length_c   1.000
_cell.angle_alpha   90.00
_cell.angle_beta   90.00
_cell.angle_gamma   90.00
#
_symmetry.space_group_name_H-M   'P 1'
#
loop_
_entity.id
_entity.type
_entity.pdbx_description
1 polymer ?
#
loop_
_entity_poly.entity_id
_entity_poly.type
_entity_poly.pdbx_seq_one_letter_code
_entity_poly.pdbx_strand_id
1 'polypeptide(L)'
;MVKKTKAKINEPKTGVQRMFANHGHDCTLEDIAEDYDVQFIPGTSKWAKVRRFFVRLKVVSEISKFYTHHLRSFGAISKERKRQLKYYPHTIHPFSTGRVVWALIMIVVILYELLCLPFHYLLFDFTPNIHPFVSNIVWQSIRLFFNSFLLINIVINALTGYYDEPMQKVVLDLRLILINYLKKTFILDMLTALPVYWEIFFNVSKGTLALSLWLAFFRFLLVIPFNRYSKLVADYYNIEHYNYMTTLVVFYTVIFWHIMCCAIGFIRTNILHYCPSTQLFDINTKQRT
;
A
#
# COMPACT_ATOMS: atom_id res chain seq x y z
N MET A 1 43.38 29.43 -47.57
CA MET A 1 43.25 28.13 -46.88
C MET A 1 42.75 28.35 -45.46
N VAL A 2 41.44 28.32 -45.24
CA VAL A 2 40.84 28.46 -43.90
C VAL A 2 40.78 27.07 -43.26
N LYS A 3 41.64 26.82 -42.29
CA LYS A 3 41.61 25.59 -41.47
C LYS A 3 40.29 25.57 -40.68
N LYS A 4 39.35 24.72 -41.09
CA LYS A 4 38.19 24.34 -40.27
C LYS A 4 38.71 23.51 -39.10
N THR A 5 38.79 24.13 -37.92
CA THR A 5 38.95 23.45 -36.65
C THR A 5 37.72 22.56 -36.43
N LYS A 6 37.86 21.25 -36.63
CA LYS A 6 36.83 20.28 -36.23
C LYS A 6 36.69 20.37 -34.72
N ALA A 7 35.56 20.89 -34.25
CA ALA A 7 35.16 20.76 -32.86
C ALA A 7 35.15 19.28 -32.50
N LYS A 8 35.92 18.91 -31.47
CA LYS A 8 35.88 17.58 -30.86
C LYS A 8 34.46 17.36 -30.34
N ILE A 9 33.67 16.56 -31.04
CA ILE A 9 32.42 16.02 -30.53
C ILE A 9 32.85 15.09 -29.39
N ASN A 10 32.56 15.47 -28.15
CA ASN A 10 32.86 14.65 -26.99
C ASN A 10 32.07 13.34 -27.11
N GLU A 11 32.77 12.20 -27.07
CA GLU A 11 32.12 10.89 -27.10
C GLU A 11 31.18 10.74 -25.89
N PRO A 12 29.96 10.21 -26.09
CA PRO A 12 28.99 10.03 -25.00
C PRO A 12 29.52 9.02 -23.98
N LYS A 13 29.75 9.48 -22.74
CA LYS A 13 30.38 8.72 -21.65
C LYS A 13 29.41 7.81 -20.90
N THR A 14 28.10 8.05 -21.00
CA THR A 14 27.04 7.33 -20.27
C THR A 14 26.00 6.69 -21.19
N GLY A 15 25.26 5.68 -20.69
CA GLY A 15 24.24 4.97 -21.46
C GLY A 15 23.11 5.88 -21.95
N VAL A 16 22.76 6.87 -21.14
CA VAL A 16 21.72 7.87 -21.44
C VAL A 16 22.19 8.88 -22.50
N GLN A 17 23.44 9.37 -22.42
CA GLN A 17 24.00 10.27 -23.44
C GLN A 17 24.07 9.59 -24.82
N ARG A 18 24.37 8.28 -24.89
CA ARG A 18 24.27 7.52 -26.15
C ARG A 18 22.85 7.48 -26.70
N MET A 19 21.85 7.32 -25.83
CA MET A 19 20.45 7.28 -26.25
C MET A 19 20.02 8.60 -26.91
N PHE A 20 20.45 9.75 -26.38
CA PHE A 20 20.17 11.07 -26.96
C PHE A 20 21.03 11.41 -28.18
N ALA A 21 22.31 11.00 -28.18
CA ALA A 21 23.20 11.16 -29.32
C ALA A 21 22.68 10.40 -30.56
N ASN A 22 22.07 9.22 -30.37
CA ASN A 22 21.42 8.46 -31.45
C ASN A 22 20.23 9.20 -32.09
N HIS A 23 19.66 10.19 -31.41
CA HIS A 23 18.58 11.05 -31.92
C HIS A 23 19.09 12.42 -32.39
N GLY A 24 20.42 12.60 -32.57
CA GLY A 24 21.02 13.84 -33.07
C GLY A 24 21.00 15.01 -32.09
N HIS A 25 20.70 14.75 -30.81
CA HIS A 25 20.65 15.78 -29.78
C HIS A 25 21.98 15.80 -29.02
N ASP A 26 22.74 16.89 -29.16
CA ASP A 26 23.94 17.12 -28.35
C ASP A 26 23.48 17.55 -26.95
N CYS A 27 23.60 16.65 -25.97
CA CYS A 27 23.10 16.88 -24.63
C CYS A 27 24.20 17.56 -23.80
N THR A 28 24.04 18.86 -23.54
CA THR A 28 24.99 19.69 -22.76
C THR A 28 24.89 19.50 -21.24
N LEU A 29 24.07 18.56 -20.78
CA LEU A 29 23.94 18.23 -19.36
C LEU A 29 25.13 17.37 -18.91
N GLU A 30 26.10 18.01 -18.26
CA GLU A 30 27.27 17.36 -17.63
C GLU A 30 26.83 16.33 -16.55
N ASP A 31 27.04 15.05 -16.83
CA ASP A 31 26.92 13.91 -15.90
C ASP A 31 25.69 13.91 -14.98
N ILE A 32 24.52 13.99 -15.60
CA ILE A 32 23.23 14.00 -14.92
C ILE A 32 22.53 12.66 -15.13
N ALA A 33 22.77 11.67 -14.26
CA ALA A 33 21.75 10.70 -13.79
C ALA A 33 22.30 9.46 -13.07
N GLU A 34 23.52 9.00 -13.34
CA GLU A 34 23.91 7.63 -12.92
C GLU A 34 24.65 7.54 -11.58
N ASP A 35 25.28 8.64 -11.12
CA ASP A 35 26.24 8.58 -9.99
C ASP A 35 25.79 9.32 -8.71
N TYR A 36 24.53 9.76 -8.63
CA TYR A 36 24.02 10.51 -7.47
C TYR A 36 24.07 9.72 -6.16
N ASP A 37 23.92 8.39 -6.24
CA ASP A 37 23.96 7.51 -5.09
C ASP A 37 25.41 7.25 -4.63
N VAL A 38 26.37 7.24 -5.56
CA VAL A 38 27.80 7.19 -5.28
C VAL A 38 28.32 8.53 -4.73
N GLN A 39 27.85 9.66 -5.27
CA GLN A 39 28.15 11.01 -4.76
C GLN A 39 27.63 11.22 -3.33
N PHE A 40 26.44 10.71 -3.01
CA PHE A 40 25.86 10.83 -1.68
C PHE A 40 26.46 9.86 -0.66
N ILE A 41 26.81 8.64 -1.09
CA ILE A 41 27.42 7.61 -0.23
C ILE A 41 28.68 7.07 -0.91
N PRO A 42 29.83 7.73 -0.72
CA PRO A 42 31.10 7.24 -1.24
C PRO A 42 31.52 5.96 -0.49
N GLY A 43 32.08 4.99 -1.24
CA GLY A 43 32.64 3.77 -0.68
C GLY A 43 32.24 2.49 -1.42
N THR A 44 33.13 1.49 -1.37
CA THR A 44 32.98 0.18 -2.04
C THR A 44 32.43 -0.91 -1.11
N SER A 45 32.21 -0.61 0.17
CA SER A 45 31.72 -1.58 1.17
C SER A 45 30.35 -2.16 0.81
N LYS A 46 30.09 -3.41 1.21
CA LYS A 46 28.78 -4.08 1.06
C LYS A 46 27.65 -3.26 1.73
N TRP A 47 27.94 -2.64 2.87
CA TRP A 47 27.00 -1.73 3.55
C TRP A 47 26.71 -0.46 2.75
N ALA A 48 27.71 0.09 2.07
CA ALA A 48 27.51 1.22 1.17
C ALA A 48 26.64 0.83 -0.03
N LYS A 49 26.77 -0.40 -0.54
CA LYS A 49 25.90 -0.94 -1.60
C LYS A 49 24.44 -1.06 -1.15
N VAL A 50 24.20 -1.60 0.06
CA VAL A 50 22.85 -1.70 0.64
C VAL A 50 22.24 -0.32 0.89
N ARG A 51 23.00 0.62 1.47
CA ARG A 51 22.51 1.99 1.69
C ARG A 51 22.17 2.70 0.38
N ARG A 52 22.98 2.52 -0.68
CA ARG A 52 22.68 3.04 -2.03
C ARG A 52 21.38 2.46 -2.58
N PHE A 53 21.13 1.18 -2.39
CA PHE A 53 19.85 0.56 -2.77
C PHE A 53 18.66 1.24 -2.07
N PHE A 54 18.73 1.47 -0.76
CA PHE A 54 17.67 2.21 -0.03
C PHE A 54 17.52 3.66 -0.51
N VAL A 55 18.61 4.33 -0.88
CA VAL A 55 18.55 5.67 -1.48
C VAL A 55 17.79 5.62 -2.82
N ARG A 56 18.14 4.67 -3.70
CA ARG A 56 17.45 4.48 -4.99
C ARG A 56 15.96 4.19 -4.81
N LEU A 57 15.57 3.46 -3.77
CA LEU A 57 14.16 3.19 -3.46
C LEU A 57 13.39 4.43 -2.99
N LYS A 58 14.03 5.39 -2.31
CA LYS A 58 13.38 6.61 -1.78
C LYS A 58 13.33 7.76 -2.79
N VAL A 59 14.26 7.78 -3.73
CA VAL A 59 14.46 8.84 -4.71
C VAL A 59 13.55 8.66 -5.92
N VAL A 60 13.29 9.75 -6.63
CA VAL A 60 12.56 9.76 -7.92
C VAL A 60 13.19 8.76 -8.90
N SER A 61 12.35 7.85 -9.40
CA SER A 61 12.75 6.87 -10.41
C SER A 61 12.67 7.44 -11.81
N GLU A 62 13.62 7.08 -12.67
CA GLU A 62 13.72 7.56 -14.07
C GLU A 62 12.96 6.65 -15.05
N ILE A 63 12.67 5.42 -14.62
CA ILE A 63 12.18 4.35 -15.51
C ILE A 63 10.68 4.48 -15.77
N SER A 64 9.94 5.18 -14.90
CA SER A 64 8.49 5.26 -15.05
C SER A 64 8.04 6.47 -15.86
N LYS A 65 7.28 6.19 -16.92
CA LYS A 65 6.67 7.19 -17.81
C LYS A 65 5.69 8.12 -17.08
N PHE A 66 5.16 7.70 -15.94
CA PHE A 66 4.25 8.48 -15.10
C PHE A 66 4.87 9.81 -14.62
N TYR A 67 6.20 9.85 -14.45
CA TYR A 67 6.90 11.04 -13.98
C TYR A 67 7.12 12.09 -15.06
N THR A 68 7.17 11.72 -16.34
CA THR A 68 7.36 12.66 -17.45
C THR A 68 6.23 13.67 -17.55
N HIS A 69 5.01 13.31 -17.12
CA HIS A 69 3.85 14.20 -17.13
C HIS A 69 3.93 15.31 -16.07
N HIS A 70 4.59 15.03 -14.93
CA HIS A 70 4.73 15.97 -13.80
C HIS A 70 6.07 16.70 -13.83
N LEU A 71 7.14 15.99 -14.19
CA LEU A 71 8.50 16.51 -14.33
C LEU A 71 8.86 16.44 -15.82
N ARG A 72 8.59 17.53 -16.53
CA ARG A 72 8.66 17.66 -18.00
C ARG A 72 10.00 17.30 -18.66
N SER A 73 11.10 17.16 -17.91
CA SER A 73 12.41 16.85 -18.47
C SER A 73 13.34 16.09 -17.51
N PHE A 74 14.28 15.33 -18.08
CA PHE A 74 15.34 14.63 -17.32
C PHE A 74 16.19 15.59 -16.47
N GLY A 75 16.45 16.81 -16.96
CA GLY A 75 17.14 17.85 -16.20
C GLY A 75 16.36 18.29 -14.95
N ALA A 76 15.02 18.39 -15.05
CA ALA A 76 14.17 18.70 -13.91
C ALA A 76 14.16 17.57 -12.86
N ILE A 77 14.14 16.31 -13.31
CA ILE A 77 14.19 15.13 -12.44
C ILE A 77 15.48 15.10 -11.61
N SER A 78 16.63 15.32 -12.26
CA SER A 78 17.90 15.33 -11.55
C SER A 78 18.03 16.50 -10.58
N LYS A 79 17.55 17.69 -10.97
CA LYS A 79 17.52 18.85 -10.07
C LYS A 79 16.69 18.56 -8.82
N GLU A 80 15.52 17.94 -9.01
CA GLU A 80 14.63 17.56 -7.91
C GLU A 80 15.24 16.48 -7.01
N ARG A 81 15.90 15.49 -7.62
CA ARG A 81 16.68 14.48 -6.89
C ARG A 81 17.77 15.09 -6.02
N LYS A 82 18.59 15.99 -6.59
CA LYS A 82 19.65 16.69 -5.84
C LYS A 82 19.05 17.51 -4.69
N ARG A 83 17.90 18.16 -4.91
CA ARG A 83 17.16 18.88 -3.86
C ARG A 83 16.70 17.94 -2.74
N GLN A 84 16.09 16.80 -3.07
CA GLN A 84 15.66 15.82 -2.07
C GLN A 84 16.85 15.29 -1.26
N LEU A 85 17.92 14.87 -1.91
CA LEU A 85 19.09 14.30 -1.22
C LEU A 85 19.79 15.32 -0.30
N LYS A 86 19.86 16.58 -0.73
CA LYS A 86 20.54 17.65 0.04
C LYS A 86 19.71 18.15 1.22
N TYR A 87 18.40 18.35 1.02
CA TYR A 87 17.55 19.02 2.02
C TYR A 87 16.62 18.07 2.78
N TYR A 88 16.25 16.92 2.21
CA TYR A 88 15.24 16.00 2.74
C TYR A 88 15.65 14.51 2.63
N PRO A 89 16.78 14.08 3.23
CA PRO A 89 17.30 12.71 3.06
C PRO A 89 16.43 11.60 3.68
N HIS A 90 15.56 11.95 4.63
CA HIS A 90 14.70 11.01 5.34
C HIS A 90 13.30 10.87 4.71
N THR A 91 12.88 11.81 3.87
CA THR A 91 11.54 11.82 3.25
C THR A 91 11.51 10.90 2.02
N ILE A 92 10.46 10.09 1.92
CA ILE A 92 10.21 9.25 0.75
C ILE A 92 9.53 10.10 -0.32
N HIS A 93 10.05 10.07 -1.54
CA HIS A 93 9.42 10.79 -2.64
C HIS A 93 8.12 10.07 -3.06
N PRO A 94 7.00 10.78 -3.28
CA PRO A 94 5.73 10.16 -3.72
C PRO A 94 5.90 9.37 -5.01
N PHE A 95 6.76 9.89 -5.87
CA PHE A 95 7.13 9.37 -7.18
C PHE A 95 8.39 8.48 -7.15
N SER A 96 8.59 7.72 -6.07
CA SER A 96 9.71 6.77 -5.97
C SER A 96 9.29 5.35 -6.33
N THR A 97 10.21 4.54 -6.87
CA THR A 97 9.94 3.10 -7.11
C THR A 97 9.57 2.40 -5.80
N GLY A 98 10.23 2.77 -4.68
CA GLY A 98 9.92 2.20 -3.37
C GLY A 98 8.48 2.45 -2.94
N ARG A 99 7.92 3.65 -3.22
CA ARG A 99 6.52 3.94 -2.91
C ARG A 99 5.55 3.07 -3.70
N VAL A 100 5.84 2.78 -4.96
CA VAL A 100 5.02 1.92 -5.82
C VAL A 100 5.10 0.46 -5.37
N VAL A 101 6.30 -0.02 -5.06
CA VAL A 101 6.48 -1.37 -4.49
C VAL A 101 5.75 -1.50 -3.16
N TRP A 102 5.83 -0.49 -2.29
CA TRP A 102 5.05 -0.47 -1.05
C TRP A 102 3.54 -0.49 -1.31
N ALA A 103 3.05 0.28 -2.29
CA ALA A 103 1.64 0.26 -2.66
C ALA A 103 1.18 -1.13 -3.12
N LEU A 104 2.00 -1.84 -3.91
CA LEU A 104 1.71 -3.23 -4.32
C LEU A 104 1.64 -4.18 -3.11
N ILE A 105 2.58 -4.07 -2.17
CA ILE A 105 2.55 -4.85 -0.92
C ILE A 105 1.26 -4.55 -0.14
N MET A 106 0.90 -3.26 0.01
CA MET A 106 -0.30 -2.87 0.73
C MET A 106 -1.59 -3.34 0.06
N ILE A 107 -1.66 -3.36 -1.28
CA ILE A 107 -2.80 -3.94 -2.01
C ILE A 107 -3.02 -5.40 -1.61
N VAL A 108 -1.94 -6.20 -1.57
CA VAL A 108 -2.02 -7.62 -1.18
C VAL A 108 -2.43 -7.77 0.29
N VAL A 109 -1.84 -6.98 1.20
CA VAL A 109 -2.18 -6.97 2.63
C VAL A 109 -3.65 -6.63 2.85
N ILE A 110 -4.14 -5.58 2.18
CA ILE A 110 -5.54 -5.13 2.31
C ILE A 110 -6.49 -6.19 1.74
N LEU A 111 -6.16 -6.78 0.59
CA LEU A 111 -6.95 -7.86 0.02
C LEU A 111 -7.06 -9.06 0.97
N TYR A 112 -5.93 -9.47 1.56
CA TYR A 112 -5.90 -10.53 2.56
C TYR A 112 -6.82 -10.21 3.75
N GLU A 113 -6.70 -9.01 4.33
CA GLU A 113 -7.53 -8.59 5.47
C GLU A 113 -9.02 -8.55 5.09
N LEU A 114 -9.37 -7.99 3.93
CA LEU A 114 -10.75 -7.86 3.46
C LEU A 114 -11.43 -9.23 3.25
N LEU A 115 -10.68 -10.25 2.83
CA LEU A 115 -11.18 -11.62 2.67
C LEU A 115 -11.23 -12.39 4.00
N CYS A 116 -10.20 -12.24 4.84
CA CYS A 116 -10.07 -13.02 6.07
C CYS A 116 -10.97 -12.52 7.20
N LEU A 117 -11.31 -11.23 7.22
CA LEU A 117 -12.23 -10.65 8.21
C LEU A 117 -13.60 -11.37 8.25
N PRO A 118 -14.40 -11.39 7.17
CA PRO A 118 -15.72 -12.02 7.21
C PRO A 118 -15.63 -13.53 7.47
N PHE A 119 -14.58 -14.19 6.98
CA PHE A 119 -14.31 -15.60 7.24
C PHE A 119 -14.01 -15.89 8.72
N HIS A 120 -13.22 -15.04 9.37
CA HIS A 120 -12.91 -15.20 10.78
C HIS A 120 -14.17 -15.06 11.64
N TYR A 121 -15.01 -14.06 11.38
CA TYR A 121 -16.24 -13.87 12.15
C TYR A 121 -17.30 -14.93 11.88
N LEU A 122 -17.32 -15.53 10.68
CA LEU A 122 -18.13 -16.71 10.41
C LEU A 122 -17.74 -17.90 11.31
N LEU A 123 -16.44 -18.13 11.50
CA LEU A 123 -15.92 -19.23 12.31
C LEU A 123 -15.88 -18.92 13.81
N PHE A 124 -15.97 -17.64 14.17
CA PHE A 124 -16.02 -17.19 15.55
C PHE A 124 -17.43 -17.39 16.10
N ASP A 125 -17.68 -18.60 16.57
CA ASP A 125 -18.91 -18.92 17.29
C ASP A 125 -18.90 -18.27 18.68
N PHE A 126 -20.00 -17.62 19.07
CA PHE A 126 -20.18 -17.05 20.42
C PHE A 126 -20.43 -18.10 21.51
N THR A 127 -20.42 -19.39 21.14
CA THR A 127 -20.54 -20.53 22.03
C THR A 127 -19.17 -20.86 22.65
N PRO A 128 -19.14 -21.58 23.79
CA PRO A 128 -17.88 -21.88 24.50
C PRO A 128 -16.88 -22.73 23.70
N ASN A 129 -17.23 -23.22 22.51
CA ASN A 129 -16.37 -24.00 21.65
C ASN A 129 -15.94 -23.17 20.43
N ILE A 130 -15.00 -22.25 20.63
CA ILE A 130 -14.33 -21.56 19.51
C ILE A 130 -13.78 -22.63 18.56
N HIS A 131 -14.09 -22.51 17.26
CA HIS A 131 -13.60 -23.46 16.26
C HIS A 131 -12.07 -23.62 16.39
N PRO A 132 -11.52 -24.85 16.43
CA PRO A 132 -10.09 -25.09 16.65
C PRO A 132 -9.20 -24.44 15.58
N PHE A 133 -9.76 -24.12 14.41
CA PHE A 133 -9.07 -23.37 13.37
C PHE A 133 -8.75 -21.92 13.80
N VAL A 134 -9.66 -21.25 14.48
CA VAL A 134 -9.50 -19.84 14.88
C VAL A 134 -8.61 -19.70 16.11
N SER A 135 -8.65 -20.68 17.03
CA SER A 135 -7.78 -20.74 18.19
C SER A 135 -6.37 -21.24 17.86
N ASN A 136 -6.12 -21.69 16.62
CA ASN A 136 -4.79 -22.11 16.20
C ASN A 136 -3.80 -20.94 16.26
N ILE A 137 -2.70 -21.13 17.00
CA ILE A 137 -1.63 -20.15 17.16
C ILE A 137 -1.05 -19.69 15.82
N VAL A 138 -0.99 -20.57 14.81
CA VAL A 138 -0.50 -20.27 13.47
C VAL A 138 -1.41 -19.26 12.78
N TRP A 139 -2.73 -19.48 12.86
CA TRP A 139 -3.72 -18.56 12.27
C TRP A 139 -3.65 -17.17 12.91
N GLN A 140 -3.58 -17.12 14.23
CA GLN A 140 -3.47 -15.85 14.97
C GLN A 140 -2.15 -15.11 14.67
N SER A 141 -1.05 -15.85 14.52
CA SER A 141 0.25 -15.27 14.18
C SER A 141 0.25 -14.63 12.79
N ILE A 142 -0.33 -15.30 11.78
CA ILE A 142 -0.43 -14.77 10.42
C ILE A 142 -1.26 -13.47 10.42
N ARG A 143 -2.36 -13.43 11.15
CA ARG A 143 -3.21 -12.23 11.24
C ARG A 143 -2.49 -11.07 11.90
N LEU A 144 -1.79 -11.33 13.00
CA LEU A 144 -0.98 -10.31 13.67
C LEU A 144 0.11 -9.77 12.73
N PHE A 145 0.74 -10.65 11.95
CA PHE A 145 1.74 -10.27 10.96
C PHE A 145 1.17 -9.30 9.91
N PHE A 146 0.03 -9.61 9.28
CA PHE A 146 -0.62 -8.71 8.32
C PHE A 146 -1.10 -7.41 8.96
N ASN A 147 -1.62 -7.46 10.18
CA ASN A 147 -2.02 -6.24 10.90
C ASN A 147 -0.82 -5.31 11.17
N SER A 148 0.37 -5.87 11.41
CA SER A 148 1.58 -5.06 11.60
C SER A 148 1.92 -4.19 10.37
N PHE A 149 1.63 -4.67 9.15
CA PHE A 149 1.81 -3.86 7.93
C PHE A 149 0.89 -2.65 7.89
N LEU A 150 -0.33 -2.75 8.40
CA LEU A 150 -1.25 -1.60 8.51
C LEU A 150 -0.70 -0.53 9.47
N LEU A 151 -0.05 -0.95 10.56
CA LEU A 151 0.63 -0.02 11.48
C LEU A 151 1.87 0.62 10.83
N ILE A 152 2.70 -0.17 10.15
CA ILE A 152 3.87 0.33 9.41
C ILE A 152 3.44 1.31 8.31
N ASN A 153 2.29 1.07 7.68
CA ASN A 153 1.74 1.94 6.66
C ASN A 153 1.46 3.36 7.16
N ILE A 154 1.00 3.53 8.41
CA ILE A 154 0.84 4.86 9.04
C ILE A 154 2.17 5.60 9.07
N VAL A 155 3.23 4.91 9.51
CA VAL A 155 4.58 5.49 9.61
C VAL A 155 5.12 5.88 8.24
N ILE A 156 4.99 4.99 7.25
CA ILE A 156 5.45 5.26 5.88
C ILE A 156 4.66 6.41 5.25
N ASN A 157 3.35 6.48 5.46
CA ASN A 157 2.53 7.58 4.96
C ASN A 157 2.92 8.91 5.60
N ALA A 158 3.25 8.93 6.89
CA ALA A 158 3.76 10.10 7.60
C ALA A 158 5.14 10.59 7.09
N LEU A 159 5.95 9.70 6.51
CA LEU A 159 7.26 10.02 5.93
C LEU A 159 7.23 10.27 4.42
N THR A 160 6.09 10.06 3.75
CA THR A 160 5.98 10.18 2.29
C THR A 160 5.51 11.58 1.91
N GLY A 161 6.25 12.23 1.00
CA GLY A 161 5.85 13.51 0.43
C GLY A 161 4.55 13.43 -0.36
N TYR A 162 3.91 14.58 -0.58
CA TYR A 162 2.71 14.65 -1.41
C TYR A 162 2.92 15.60 -2.59
N TYR A 163 2.20 15.34 -3.66
CA TYR A 163 2.14 16.24 -4.81
C TYR A 163 0.98 17.21 -4.61
N ASP A 164 1.27 18.51 -4.72
CA ASP A 164 0.25 19.55 -4.65
C ASP A 164 -0.17 19.94 -6.07
N GLU A 165 -1.32 19.44 -6.52
CA GLU A 165 -1.85 19.73 -7.86
C GLU A 165 -2.04 21.23 -8.17
N PRO A 166 -2.65 22.06 -7.31
CA PRO A 166 -2.82 23.49 -7.62
C PRO A 166 -1.50 24.24 -7.76
N MET A 167 -0.47 23.90 -6.98
CA MET A 167 0.84 24.53 -7.05
C MET A 167 1.81 23.84 -8.03
N GLN A 168 1.41 22.70 -8.60
CA GLN A 168 2.22 21.83 -9.47
C GLN A 168 3.63 21.55 -8.89
N LYS A 169 3.70 21.31 -7.57
CA LYS A 169 4.97 21.17 -6.85
C LYS A 169 4.94 20.00 -5.87
N VAL A 170 6.07 19.30 -5.77
CA VAL A 170 6.28 18.26 -4.76
C VAL A 170 6.73 18.87 -3.44
N VAL A 171 5.95 18.62 -2.38
CA VAL A 171 6.27 19.03 -1.01
C VAL A 171 6.94 17.87 -0.29
N LEU A 172 8.17 18.09 0.19
CA LEU A 172 9.00 17.10 0.88
C LEU A 172 9.33 17.48 2.34
N ASP A 173 8.83 18.62 2.81
CA ASP A 173 9.00 19.05 4.20
C ASP A 173 8.15 18.18 5.13
N LEU A 174 8.82 17.47 6.05
CA LEU A 174 8.19 16.53 6.97
C LEU A 174 7.13 17.19 7.86
N ARG A 175 7.34 18.44 8.30
CA ARG A 175 6.36 19.14 9.16
C ARG A 175 5.05 19.37 8.41
N LEU A 176 5.15 19.82 7.16
CA LEU A 176 4.00 20.10 6.33
C LEU A 176 3.29 18.81 5.90
N ILE A 177 4.05 17.75 5.62
CA ILE A 177 3.53 16.40 5.35
C ILE A 177 2.70 15.91 6.54
N LEU A 178 3.27 15.97 7.75
CA LEU A 178 2.59 15.49 8.96
C LEU A 178 1.28 16.24 9.22
N ILE A 179 1.28 17.58 9.11
CA ILE A 179 0.06 18.37 9.33
C ILE A 179 -1.03 18.01 8.31
N ASN A 180 -0.67 17.93 7.02
CA ASN A 180 -1.62 17.57 5.97
C ASN A 180 -2.12 16.12 6.13
N TYR A 181 -1.25 15.19 6.53
CA TYR A 181 -1.58 13.79 6.79
C TYR A 181 -2.53 13.63 7.99
N LEU A 182 -2.23 14.28 9.10
CA LEU A 182 -3.06 14.29 10.31
C LEU A 182 -4.47 14.82 10.03
N LYS A 183 -4.59 15.83 9.17
CA LYS A 183 -5.88 16.44 8.82
C LYS A 183 -6.72 15.58 7.87
N LYS A 184 -6.11 14.87 6.92
CA LYS A 184 -6.84 14.21 5.82
C LYS A 184 -7.07 12.72 6.03
N THR A 185 -6.02 11.98 6.33
CA THR A 185 -6.05 10.50 6.21
C THR A 185 -5.70 9.77 7.50
N PHE A 186 -5.11 10.47 8.48
CA PHE A 186 -4.69 9.84 9.73
C PHE A 186 -5.83 9.17 10.50
N ILE A 187 -6.99 9.83 10.62
CA ILE A 187 -8.13 9.25 11.36
C ILE A 187 -8.55 7.91 10.73
N LEU A 188 -8.59 7.85 9.40
CA LEU A 188 -8.96 6.65 8.67
C LEU A 188 -7.89 5.54 8.80
N ASP A 189 -6.62 5.90 8.63
CA ASP A 189 -5.52 4.94 8.75
C ASP A 189 -5.40 4.44 10.21
N MET A 190 -5.69 5.28 11.21
CA MET A 190 -5.71 4.91 12.62
C MET A 190 -6.84 3.93 12.93
N LEU A 191 -8.09 4.24 12.54
CA LEU A 191 -9.25 3.36 12.77
C LEU A 191 -9.06 1.98 12.13
N THR A 192 -8.45 1.94 10.95
CA THR A 192 -8.22 0.68 10.23
C THR A 192 -7.02 -0.11 10.75
N ALA A 193 -6.03 0.54 11.36
CA ALA A 193 -4.85 -0.13 11.90
C ALA A 193 -5.02 -0.65 13.33
N LEU A 194 -6.05 -0.21 14.07
CA LEU A 194 -6.31 -0.68 15.43
C LEU A 194 -6.34 -2.21 15.50
N PRO A 195 -5.60 -2.85 16.41
CA PRO A 195 -5.63 -4.30 16.56
C PRO A 195 -7.01 -4.71 17.07
N VAL A 196 -7.87 -5.20 16.18
CA VAL A 196 -9.23 -5.65 16.51
C VAL A 196 -9.17 -6.96 17.31
N TYR A 197 -8.02 -7.63 17.31
CA TYR A 197 -7.82 -8.98 17.83
C TYR A 197 -7.26 -8.97 19.25
N TRP A 198 -7.89 -8.21 20.15
CA TRP A 198 -7.45 -8.05 21.54
C TRP A 198 -7.46 -9.38 22.31
N GLU A 199 -8.29 -10.32 21.88
CA GLU A 199 -8.39 -11.70 22.38
C GLU A 199 -7.10 -12.52 22.21
N ILE A 200 -6.18 -12.10 21.33
CA ILE A 200 -4.88 -12.76 21.18
C ILE A 200 -3.98 -12.48 22.39
N PHE A 201 -4.08 -11.28 22.96
CA PHE A 201 -3.16 -10.82 24.02
C PHE A 201 -3.75 -10.92 25.42
N PHE A 202 -5.08 -10.81 25.55
CA PHE A 202 -5.76 -10.78 26.83
C PHE A 202 -6.86 -11.84 26.90
N ASN A 203 -7.18 -12.30 28.10
CA ASN A 203 -8.38 -13.10 28.32
C ASN A 203 -9.58 -12.16 28.35
N VAL A 204 -10.31 -12.10 27.23
CA VAL A 204 -11.27 -11.04 26.94
C VAL A 204 -12.69 -11.50 27.31
N SER A 205 -13.44 -10.63 28.01
CA SER A 205 -14.84 -10.90 28.37
C SER A 205 -15.77 -10.92 27.14
N LYS A 206 -16.91 -11.61 27.23
CA LYS A 206 -17.90 -11.66 26.12
C LYS A 206 -18.34 -10.28 25.62
N GLY A 207 -18.46 -9.29 26.51
CA GLY A 207 -18.83 -7.92 26.13
C GLY A 207 -17.75 -7.23 25.29
N THR A 208 -16.48 -7.50 25.60
CA THR A 208 -15.35 -6.96 24.83
C THR A 208 -15.18 -7.69 23.49
N LEU A 209 -15.58 -8.96 23.37
CA LEU A 209 -15.69 -9.65 22.07
C LEU A 209 -16.79 -9.03 21.19
N ALA A 210 -17.93 -8.64 21.78
CA ALA A 210 -18.95 -7.89 21.05
C ALA A 210 -18.41 -6.53 20.56
N LEU A 211 -17.58 -5.85 21.37
CA LEU A 211 -16.93 -4.62 20.96
C LEU A 211 -15.92 -4.85 19.81
N SER A 212 -15.14 -5.93 19.83
CA SER A 212 -14.19 -6.22 18.75
C SER A 212 -14.92 -6.47 17.41
N LEU A 213 -16.09 -7.09 17.43
CA LEU A 213 -16.96 -7.20 16.25
C LEU A 213 -17.40 -5.84 15.71
N TRP A 214 -17.84 -4.92 16.58
CA TRP A 214 -18.19 -3.56 16.17
C TRP A 214 -16.98 -2.82 15.57
N LEU A 215 -15.80 -2.98 16.16
CA LEU A 215 -14.56 -2.40 15.63
C LEU A 215 -14.15 -3.02 14.29
N ALA A 216 -14.52 -4.27 14.05
CA ALA A 216 -14.27 -4.95 12.78
C ALA A 216 -15.01 -4.32 11.61
N PHE A 217 -16.19 -3.73 11.83
CA PHE A 217 -16.89 -3.01 10.75
C PHE A 217 -16.06 -1.84 10.21
N PHE A 218 -15.29 -1.17 11.06
CA PHE A 218 -14.39 -0.11 10.59
C PHE A 218 -13.26 -0.64 9.71
N ARG A 219 -12.94 -1.94 9.74
CA ARG A 219 -11.95 -2.53 8.83
C ARG A 219 -12.42 -2.53 7.37
N PHE A 220 -13.72 -2.50 7.09
CA PHE A 220 -14.20 -2.32 5.71
C PHE A 220 -13.79 -0.96 5.11
N LEU A 221 -13.43 0.03 5.95
CA LEU A 221 -12.85 1.29 5.47
C LEU A 221 -11.49 1.10 4.77
N LEU A 222 -10.84 -0.07 4.88
CA LEU A 222 -9.65 -0.44 4.12
C LEU A 222 -9.85 -0.39 2.59
N VAL A 223 -11.11 -0.39 2.12
CA VAL A 223 -11.44 -0.16 0.71
C VAL A 223 -10.98 1.23 0.22
N ILE A 224 -10.95 2.24 1.08
CA ILE A 224 -10.50 3.59 0.73
C ILE A 224 -8.99 3.63 0.41
N PRO A 225 -8.08 3.15 1.29
CA PRO A 225 -6.66 3.06 0.95
C PRO A 225 -6.41 2.07 -0.18
N PHE A 226 -7.20 0.99 -0.33
CA PHE A 226 -7.13 0.12 -1.50
C PHE A 226 -7.31 0.90 -2.80
N ASN A 227 -8.39 1.68 -2.93
CA ASN A 227 -8.64 2.53 -4.11
C ASN A 227 -7.51 3.54 -4.37
N ARG A 228 -6.96 4.12 -3.30
CA ARG A 228 -5.85 5.07 -3.39
C ARG A 228 -4.59 4.40 -3.96
N TYR A 229 -4.27 3.20 -3.47
CA TYR A 229 -3.10 2.44 -3.91
C TYR A 229 -3.28 1.81 -5.30
N SER A 230 -4.46 1.27 -5.59
CA SER A 230 -4.78 0.71 -6.91
C SER A 230 -4.68 1.79 -7.98
N LYS A 231 -5.17 3.00 -7.70
CA LYS A 231 -5.05 4.15 -8.62
C LYS A 231 -3.58 4.53 -8.83
N LEU A 232 -2.81 4.66 -7.74
CA LEU A 232 -1.37 4.97 -7.82
C LEU A 232 -0.61 3.96 -8.70
N VAL A 233 -0.93 2.66 -8.56
CA VAL A 233 -0.32 1.59 -9.37
C VAL A 233 -0.79 1.66 -10.82
N ALA A 234 -2.09 1.86 -11.06
CA ALA A 234 -2.65 1.98 -12.41
C ALA A 234 -2.03 3.17 -13.17
N ASP A 235 -1.90 4.31 -12.50
CA ASP A 235 -1.27 5.51 -13.03
C ASP A 235 0.22 5.28 -13.34
N TYR A 236 0.93 4.54 -12.47
CA TYR A 236 2.34 4.19 -12.67
C TYR A 236 2.58 3.31 -13.91
N TYR A 237 1.73 2.30 -14.10
CA TYR A 237 1.80 1.38 -15.25
C TYR A 237 1.12 1.93 -16.51
N ASN A 238 0.50 3.11 -16.45
CA ASN A 238 -0.26 3.72 -17.53
C ASN A 238 -1.35 2.79 -18.06
N ILE A 239 -2.10 2.18 -17.13
CA ILE A 239 -3.23 1.32 -17.45
C ILE A 239 -4.37 2.21 -17.97
N GLU A 240 -4.97 1.81 -19.08
CA GLU A 240 -6.11 2.52 -19.65
C GLU A 240 -7.25 2.63 -18.62
N HIS A 241 -7.83 3.83 -18.51
CA HIS A 241 -8.82 4.13 -17.48
C HIS A 241 -10.03 3.18 -17.51
N TYR A 242 -10.48 2.75 -18.69
CA TYR A 242 -11.60 1.81 -18.79
C TYR A 242 -11.23 0.41 -18.26
N ASN A 243 -10.03 -0.10 -18.56
CA ASN A 243 -9.54 -1.39 -18.06
C ASN A 243 -9.43 -1.38 -16.54
N TYR A 244 -8.94 -0.27 -15.99
CA TYR A 244 -8.86 -0.08 -14.54
C TYR A 244 -10.25 -0.11 -13.88
N MET A 245 -11.21 0.65 -14.41
CA MET A 245 -12.57 0.69 -13.86
C MET A 245 -13.28 -0.65 -13.96
N THR A 246 -13.17 -1.34 -15.09
CA THR A 246 -13.75 -2.69 -15.25
C THR A 246 -13.14 -3.68 -14.26
N THR A 247 -11.82 -3.65 -14.06
CA THR A 247 -11.15 -4.52 -13.08
C THR A 247 -11.63 -4.25 -11.66
N LEU A 248 -11.81 -2.98 -11.28
CA LEU A 248 -12.34 -2.62 -9.96
C LEU A 248 -13.78 -3.09 -9.76
N VAL A 249 -14.65 -2.96 -10.77
CA VAL A 249 -16.04 -3.44 -10.67
C VAL A 249 -16.07 -4.95 -10.44
N VAL A 250 -15.29 -5.71 -11.22
CA VAL A 250 -15.18 -7.17 -11.04
C VAL A 250 -14.61 -7.53 -9.66
N PHE A 251 -13.62 -6.78 -9.19
CA PHE A 251 -13.06 -6.99 -7.86
C PHE A 251 -14.12 -6.78 -6.76
N TYR A 252 -14.86 -5.66 -6.80
CA TYR A 252 -15.87 -5.36 -5.80
C TYR A 252 -17.06 -6.31 -5.84
N THR A 253 -17.46 -6.80 -7.01
CA THR A 253 -18.52 -7.80 -7.10
C THR A 253 -18.10 -9.11 -6.44
N VAL A 254 -16.87 -9.58 -6.68
CA VAL A 254 -16.35 -10.80 -6.02
C VAL A 254 -16.29 -10.63 -4.50
N ILE A 255 -15.76 -9.51 -4.01
CA ILE A 255 -15.70 -9.23 -2.57
C ILE A 255 -17.11 -9.14 -1.97
N PHE A 256 -18.04 -8.47 -2.65
CA PHE A 256 -19.43 -8.38 -2.21
C PHE A 256 -20.07 -9.76 -2.07
N TRP A 257 -19.95 -10.60 -3.09
CA TRP A 257 -20.47 -11.97 -3.05
C TRP A 257 -19.83 -12.81 -1.95
N HIS A 258 -18.51 -12.70 -1.75
CA HIS A 258 -17.80 -13.36 -0.66
C HIS A 258 -18.35 -12.96 0.72
N ILE A 259 -18.53 -11.66 0.96
CA ILE A 259 -19.09 -11.14 2.21
C ILE A 259 -20.53 -11.64 2.39
N MET A 260 -21.34 -11.64 1.34
CA MET A 260 -22.72 -12.13 1.41
C MET A 260 -22.79 -13.63 1.73
N CYS A 261 -21.95 -14.45 1.12
CA CYS A 261 -21.85 -15.88 1.46
C CYS A 261 -21.46 -16.09 2.93
N CYS A 262 -20.48 -15.32 3.43
CA CYS A 262 -20.08 -15.39 4.84
C CYS A 262 -21.21 -14.90 5.77
N ALA A 263 -21.91 -13.83 5.42
CA ALA A 263 -23.01 -13.29 6.21
C ALA A 263 -24.19 -14.27 6.30
N ILE A 264 -24.58 -14.90 5.18
CA ILE A 264 -25.63 -15.94 5.17
C ILE A 264 -25.21 -17.14 6.02
N GLY A 265 -23.94 -17.57 5.92
CA GLY A 265 -23.39 -18.63 6.76
C GLY A 265 -23.49 -18.30 8.25
N PHE A 266 -23.11 -17.08 8.64
CA PHE A 266 -23.15 -16.60 10.01
C PHE A 266 -24.58 -16.50 10.54
N ILE A 267 -25.51 -16.01 9.73
CA ILE A 267 -26.93 -15.95 10.08
C ILE A 267 -27.47 -17.37 10.30
N ARG A 268 -27.12 -18.33 9.44
CA ARG A 268 -27.57 -19.72 9.56
C ARG A 268 -27.08 -20.37 10.84
N THR A 269 -25.79 -20.22 11.19
CA THR A 269 -25.24 -20.81 12.42
C THR A 269 -25.89 -20.23 13.68
N ASN A 270 -26.13 -18.91 13.71
CA ASN A 270 -26.76 -18.24 14.85
C ASN A 270 -28.27 -18.49 14.96
N ILE A 271 -29.03 -18.49 13.85
CA ILE A 271 -30.50 -18.73 13.87
C ILE A 271 -30.81 -20.18 14.26
N LEU A 272 -30.08 -21.16 13.71
CA LEU A 272 -30.28 -22.58 14.07
C LEU A 272 -29.98 -22.85 15.56
N HIS A 273 -29.18 -22.01 16.20
CA HIS A 273 -28.90 -22.09 17.63
C HIS A 273 -30.05 -21.55 18.52
N TYR A 274 -30.81 -20.56 18.05
CA TYR A 274 -31.91 -19.95 18.81
C TYR A 274 -33.28 -20.62 18.57
N CYS A 275 -33.46 -21.37 17.47
CA CYS A 275 -34.66 -22.16 17.23
C CYS A 275 -34.31 -23.64 17.11
N PRO A 276 -34.30 -24.42 18.22
CA PRO A 276 -34.23 -25.86 18.13
C PRO A 276 -35.57 -26.36 17.56
N SER A 277 -35.65 -26.49 16.25
CA SER A 277 -36.80 -27.08 15.54
C SER A 277 -37.04 -28.54 15.91
N THR A 278 -36.20 -29.14 16.76
CA THR A 278 -36.39 -30.46 17.35
C THR A 278 -37.45 -30.51 18.46
N GLN A 279 -37.87 -29.37 19.04
CA GLN A 279 -38.95 -29.39 20.06
C GLN A 279 -40.36 -29.47 19.47
N LEU A 280 -40.56 -29.18 18.18
CA LEU A 280 -41.88 -29.23 17.55
C LEU A 280 -42.30 -30.65 17.10
N PHE A 281 -41.33 -31.56 16.91
CA PHE A 281 -41.62 -32.95 16.58
C PHE A 281 -41.87 -33.84 17.81
N ASP A 282 -41.30 -33.51 18.97
CA ASP A 282 -41.47 -34.30 20.20
C ASP A 282 -42.79 -34.05 20.94
N ILE A 283 -43.44 -32.90 20.71
CA ILE A 283 -44.75 -32.61 21.35
C ILE A 283 -45.87 -33.44 20.70
N ASN A 284 -45.76 -33.72 19.39
CA ASN A 284 -46.78 -34.47 18.66
C ASN A 284 -46.70 -36.00 18.87
N THR A 285 -45.55 -36.53 19.27
CA THR A 285 -45.39 -37.95 19.60
C THR A 285 -45.82 -38.26 21.03
N LYS A 286 -45.67 -37.33 21.97
CA LYS A 286 -46.07 -37.51 23.38
C LYS A 286 -47.58 -37.35 23.66
N GLN A 287 -48.35 -36.81 22.72
CA GLN A 287 -49.82 -36.76 22.81
C GLN A 287 -50.52 -37.97 22.16
N ARG A 288 -49.77 -38.93 21.60
CA ARG A 288 -50.30 -40.12 20.91
C ARG A 288 -50.05 -41.45 21.62
N THR A 289 -49.55 -41.42 22.85
CA THR A 289 -49.41 -42.57 23.76
C THR A 289 -50.17 -42.30 25.04
#